data_AF-A0A3D5ZR76-F1
#
_entry.id   AF-A0A3D5ZR76-F1
#
_cell.length_a   1.000
_cell.length_b   1.000
_cell.length_c   1.000
_cell.angle_alpha   90.00
_cell.angle_beta   90.00
_cell.angle_gamma   90.00
#
_symmetry.space_group_name_H-M   'P 1'
#
loop_
_entity.id
_entity.type
_entity.pdbx_description
1 polymer ?
#
loop_
_entity_poly.entity_id
_entity_poly.type
_entity_poly.pdbx_seq_one_letter_code
_entity_poly.pdbx_strand_id
1 'polypeptide(L)'
;MKKRLKIFLMTALILVFAGSMAAFSGCKKDNSKNWNVSASGKTVKANITDDKSGGYILNVEGTGTIKDFSSKIDPPWCEYRNKISEIKIGEGITEIGTNAFSAVEVGRVVIPRSVTTIYTDAFSDNTVLYLYGDVAVYAGAKTLLYSETEPSADGYWHFVDGKPEKWGIKVLFIGNSFTFYSNIPGIFGELAKGAGKNVTVESVTNGSWTLSKFADKTDEYGAKVHAKLTANDDYDAIILQDQSTRPLANKTGFVSGIKAMAEKINSTQKSCRIYLYATWGFEEYASKNNMTIPQMEAKIRAEYASAAKEIGATVCNVGKAFTKVYTENNDINLYYSEDNKHPSYNGAFLSACVHVSTILGIDPRTSNFNGSSEITPEVAAILKQAAYNAVFG
;
A
#
# COMPACT_ATOMS: atom_id res chain seq x y z
N MET A 1 -46.65 -75.35 19.99
CA MET A 1 -46.04 -75.06 21.31
C MET A 1 -45.54 -73.61 21.33
N LYS A 2 -45.86 -72.89 22.41
CA LYS A 2 -45.83 -71.43 22.59
C LYS A 2 -44.44 -70.81 22.43
N LYS A 3 -44.34 -69.64 21.76
CA LYS A 3 -43.45 -68.55 22.18
C LYS A 3 -44.17 -67.19 22.04
N ARG A 4 -44.35 -66.53 23.19
CA ARG A 4 -44.95 -65.19 23.36
C ARG A 4 -43.88 -64.14 23.05
N LEU A 5 -44.20 -63.16 22.21
CA LEU A 5 -43.37 -61.98 21.95
C LEU A 5 -43.85 -60.82 22.83
N LYS A 6 -42.95 -60.28 23.66
CA LYS A 6 -43.20 -59.12 24.53
C LYS A 6 -43.09 -57.83 23.69
N ILE A 7 -44.12 -57.00 23.69
CA ILE A 7 -44.10 -55.65 23.13
C ILE A 7 -43.63 -54.71 24.24
N PHE A 8 -42.50 -54.01 24.01
CA PHE A 8 -42.07 -52.88 24.83
C PHE A 8 -42.62 -51.59 24.19
N LEU A 9 -43.45 -50.86 24.93
CA LEU A 9 -43.86 -49.50 24.59
C LEU A 9 -42.67 -48.56 24.87
N MET A 10 -42.24 -47.81 23.86
CA MET A 10 -41.24 -46.75 24.01
C MET A 10 -41.93 -45.42 23.74
N THR A 11 -42.18 -44.64 24.78
CA THR A 11 -42.75 -43.30 24.74
C THR A 11 -41.70 -42.31 24.22
N ALA A 12 -41.95 -41.72 23.05
CA ALA A 12 -41.13 -40.64 22.50
C ALA A 12 -41.58 -39.29 23.09
N LEU A 13 -40.67 -38.66 23.84
CA LEU A 13 -40.83 -37.31 24.38
C LEU A 13 -40.47 -36.29 23.27
N ILE A 14 -41.44 -35.55 22.75
CA ILE A 14 -41.20 -34.48 21.78
C ILE A 14 -40.78 -33.22 22.54
N LEU A 15 -39.48 -32.90 22.50
CA LEU A 15 -38.94 -31.60 22.90
C LEU A 15 -39.14 -30.59 21.77
N VAL A 16 -40.03 -29.63 21.98
CA VAL A 16 -40.18 -28.45 21.10
C VAL A 16 -39.08 -27.45 21.47
N PHE A 17 -38.02 -27.39 20.68
CA PHE A 17 -37.05 -26.30 20.75
C PHE A 17 -37.65 -25.07 20.05
N ALA A 18 -38.09 -24.09 20.84
CA ALA A 18 -38.32 -22.73 20.35
C ALA A 18 -36.95 -22.06 20.13
N GLY A 19 -36.36 -22.31 18.97
CA GLY A 19 -35.19 -21.55 18.51
C GLY A 19 -35.65 -20.15 18.10
N SER A 20 -35.22 -19.13 18.84
CA SER A 20 -35.30 -17.75 18.38
C SER A 20 -34.44 -17.61 17.13
N MET A 21 -35.08 -17.53 15.96
CA MET A 21 -34.43 -17.09 14.73
C MET A 21 -33.97 -15.64 14.95
N ALA A 22 -32.71 -15.46 15.30
CA ALA A 22 -32.04 -14.21 15.03
C ALA A 22 -32.02 -14.04 13.51
N ALA A 23 -32.88 -13.16 12.99
CA ALA A 23 -32.83 -12.77 11.59
C ALA A 23 -31.49 -12.06 11.36
N PHE A 24 -30.54 -12.75 10.75
CA PHE A 24 -29.37 -12.11 10.18
C PHE A 24 -29.87 -11.22 9.03
N SER A 25 -30.07 -9.92 9.29
CA SER A 25 -30.47 -8.97 8.26
C SER A 25 -29.26 -8.69 7.37
N GLY A 26 -29.17 -9.39 6.24
CA GLY A 26 -28.29 -9.00 5.14
C GLY A 26 -28.80 -7.74 4.43
N CYS A 27 -27.99 -7.17 3.54
CA CYS A 27 -28.44 -6.09 2.65
C CYS A 27 -29.77 -6.46 1.98
N LYS A 28 -30.71 -5.52 1.92
CA LYS A 28 -31.92 -5.70 1.11
C LYS A 28 -31.52 -5.83 -0.36
N LYS A 29 -32.10 -6.82 -1.06
CA LYS A 29 -31.91 -6.99 -2.50
C LYS A 29 -32.71 -5.92 -3.24
N ASP A 30 -32.06 -5.20 -4.15
CA ASP A 30 -32.69 -4.17 -4.97
C ASP A 30 -32.09 -4.13 -6.38
N ASN A 31 -32.74 -4.84 -7.30
CA ASN A 31 -32.31 -4.95 -8.69
C ASN A 31 -32.52 -3.66 -9.52
N SER A 32 -33.09 -2.59 -8.96
CA SER A 32 -33.39 -1.37 -9.72
C SER A 32 -32.14 -0.61 -10.16
N LYS A 33 -31.05 -0.72 -9.39
CA LYS A 33 -29.80 0.06 -9.56
C LYS A 33 -30.02 1.59 -9.65
N ASN A 34 -31.18 2.08 -9.23
CA ASN A 34 -31.61 3.48 -9.34
C ASN A 34 -32.50 3.83 -8.15
N TRP A 35 -32.09 4.80 -7.34
CA TRP A 35 -32.69 5.07 -6.04
C TRP A 35 -32.92 6.55 -5.79
N ASN A 36 -34.01 6.88 -5.12
CA ASN A 36 -34.19 8.20 -4.52
C ASN A 36 -33.65 8.17 -3.08
N VAL A 37 -32.67 9.03 -2.80
CA VAL A 37 -32.00 9.10 -1.50
C VAL A 37 -32.04 10.50 -0.89
N SER A 38 -32.98 11.33 -1.35
CA SER A 38 -33.19 12.68 -0.85
C SER A 38 -33.68 12.68 0.60
N ALA A 39 -33.16 13.59 1.43
CA ALA A 39 -33.94 14.10 2.55
C ALA A 39 -35.13 14.94 2.01
N SER A 40 -36.25 14.97 2.73
CA SER A 40 -37.55 15.54 2.30
C SER A 40 -37.48 16.78 1.38
N GLY A 41 -38.27 16.79 0.30
CA GLY A 41 -38.48 17.94 -0.59
C GLY A 41 -37.39 18.24 -1.63
N LYS A 42 -36.35 17.38 -1.73
CA LYS A 42 -35.18 17.54 -2.61
C LYS A 42 -35.14 16.47 -3.71
N THR A 43 -34.18 16.55 -4.64
CA THR A 43 -34.09 15.67 -5.82
C THR A 43 -32.74 14.96 -5.93
N VAL A 44 -32.30 14.29 -4.87
CA VAL A 44 -31.08 13.47 -4.86
C VAL A 44 -31.39 12.05 -5.30
N LYS A 45 -30.68 11.58 -6.33
CA LYS A 45 -30.78 10.23 -6.87
C LYS A 45 -29.41 9.56 -6.86
N ALA A 46 -29.41 8.25 -6.67
CA ALA A 46 -28.22 7.42 -6.80
C ALA A 46 -28.45 6.34 -7.86
N ASN A 47 -27.43 5.98 -8.61
CA ASN A 47 -27.46 4.85 -9.53
C ASN A 47 -26.12 4.12 -9.58
N ILE A 48 -26.12 2.89 -10.11
CA ILE A 48 -24.90 2.14 -10.40
C ILE A 48 -24.69 1.99 -11.90
N THR A 49 -23.45 2.23 -12.34
CA THR A 49 -22.97 1.99 -13.71
C THR A 49 -21.76 1.08 -13.72
N ASP A 50 -21.47 0.39 -14.83
CA ASP A 50 -20.30 -0.48 -14.94
C ASP A 50 -18.98 0.32 -15.03
N ASP A 51 -17.96 -0.12 -14.30
CA ASP A 51 -16.62 0.50 -14.32
C ASP A 51 -15.72 0.02 -15.47
N LYS A 52 -16.28 -0.81 -16.38
CA LYS A 52 -15.58 -1.47 -17.51
C LYS A 52 -14.47 -2.46 -17.11
N SER A 53 -14.34 -2.76 -15.83
CA SER A 53 -13.32 -3.66 -15.24
C SER A 53 -13.93 -4.79 -14.42
N GLY A 54 -15.26 -4.96 -14.46
CA GLY A 54 -16.00 -6.00 -13.74
C GLY A 54 -16.55 -5.57 -12.38
N GLY A 55 -16.41 -4.28 -12.03
CA GLY A 55 -17.00 -3.62 -10.87
C GLY A 55 -18.00 -2.53 -11.26
N TYR A 56 -18.29 -1.65 -10.30
CA TYR A 56 -19.35 -0.66 -10.39
C TYR A 56 -18.90 0.73 -9.92
N ILE A 57 -19.41 1.76 -10.59
CA ILE A 57 -19.37 3.15 -10.13
C ILE A 57 -20.74 3.48 -9.53
N LEU A 58 -20.76 3.93 -8.27
CA LEU A 58 -21.94 4.47 -7.60
C LEU A 58 -22.01 5.98 -7.87
N ASN A 59 -22.94 6.40 -8.71
CA ASN A 59 -23.15 7.82 -9.02
C ASN A 59 -24.26 8.38 -8.12
N VAL A 60 -24.05 9.57 -7.57
CA VAL A 60 -25.04 10.31 -6.79
C VAL A 60 -25.15 11.72 -7.37
N GLU A 61 -26.34 12.09 -7.80
CA GLU A 61 -26.60 13.34 -8.52
C GLU A 61 -27.86 14.01 -7.99
N GLY A 62 -28.01 15.29 -8.33
CA GLY A 62 -29.16 16.11 -7.97
C GLY A 62 -28.81 17.21 -6.99
N THR A 63 -29.81 17.69 -6.26
CA THR A 63 -29.63 18.86 -5.39
C THR A 63 -30.10 18.57 -3.98
N GLY A 64 -29.24 18.87 -3.00
CA GLY A 64 -29.56 18.82 -1.58
C GLY A 64 -28.91 17.67 -0.81
N THR A 65 -29.61 17.14 0.18
CA THR A 65 -29.06 16.24 1.21
C THR A 65 -29.29 14.78 0.85
N ILE A 66 -28.25 13.96 0.91
CA ILE A 66 -28.37 12.50 1.01
C ILE A 66 -28.87 12.19 2.42
N LYS A 67 -30.01 11.50 2.53
CA LYS A 67 -30.63 11.19 3.82
C LYS A 67 -29.74 10.33 4.73
N ASP A 68 -30.03 10.36 6.02
CA ASP A 68 -29.47 9.43 6.99
C ASP A 68 -29.97 7.99 6.76
N PHE A 69 -29.11 7.04 7.10
CA PHE A 69 -29.42 5.63 7.17
C PHE A 69 -29.17 5.10 8.58
N SER A 70 -30.08 4.26 9.09
CA SER A 70 -30.01 3.75 10.46
C SER A 70 -28.80 2.83 10.69
N SER A 71 -28.29 2.19 9.64
CA SER A 71 -27.13 1.31 9.68
C SER A 71 -26.46 1.22 8.32
N LYS A 72 -25.21 0.73 8.29
CA LYS A 72 -24.44 0.51 7.06
C LYS A 72 -25.08 -0.44 6.04
N ILE A 73 -26.11 -1.22 6.44
CA ILE A 73 -26.78 -2.17 5.55
C ILE A 73 -28.09 -1.67 4.95
N ASP A 74 -28.56 -0.49 5.38
CA ASP A 74 -29.78 0.14 4.91
C ASP A 74 -29.65 0.89 3.57
N PRO A 75 -28.48 1.44 3.19
CA PRO A 75 -28.30 2.04 1.87
C PRO A 75 -28.64 1.04 0.77
N PRO A 76 -29.37 1.45 -0.28
CA PRO A 76 -29.90 0.53 -1.27
C PRO A 76 -28.80 -0.11 -2.15
N TRP A 77 -27.62 0.51 -2.22
CA TRP A 77 -26.44 -0.06 -2.88
C TRP A 77 -25.69 -1.12 -2.05
N CYS A 78 -26.13 -1.42 -0.82
CA CYS A 78 -25.44 -2.34 0.08
C CYS A 78 -25.11 -3.68 -0.58
N GLU A 79 -25.99 -4.25 -1.40
CA GLU A 79 -25.72 -5.54 -2.05
C GLU A 79 -24.54 -5.50 -3.04
N TYR A 80 -24.25 -4.33 -3.61
CA TYR A 80 -23.16 -4.10 -4.55
C TYR A 80 -21.86 -3.66 -3.89
N ARG A 81 -21.86 -3.40 -2.57
CA ARG A 81 -20.76 -2.76 -1.83
C ARG A 81 -19.37 -3.33 -2.08
N ASN A 82 -19.25 -4.65 -2.23
CA ASN A 82 -17.96 -5.34 -2.45
C ASN A 82 -17.45 -5.24 -3.90
N LYS A 83 -18.27 -4.69 -4.81
CA LYS A 83 -17.96 -4.53 -6.23
C LYS A 83 -17.94 -3.06 -6.65
N ILE A 84 -18.30 -2.14 -5.77
CA ILE A 84 -18.21 -0.71 -6.05
C ILE A 84 -16.75 -0.30 -5.94
N SER A 85 -16.18 0.16 -7.05
CA SER A 85 -14.80 0.60 -7.17
C SER A 85 -14.65 2.12 -7.04
N GLU A 86 -15.73 2.87 -7.25
CA GLU A 86 -15.74 4.33 -7.19
C GLU A 86 -17.11 4.86 -6.72
N ILE A 87 -17.08 5.94 -5.92
CA ILE A 87 -18.26 6.74 -5.60
C ILE A 87 -18.08 8.10 -6.25
N LYS A 88 -19.03 8.50 -7.12
CA LYS A 88 -19.07 9.82 -7.75
C LYS A 88 -20.22 10.63 -7.17
N ILE A 89 -19.89 11.74 -6.53
CA ILE A 89 -20.86 12.67 -5.96
C ILE A 89 -20.87 13.92 -6.84
N GLY A 90 -22.01 14.21 -7.44
CA GLY A 90 -22.20 15.34 -8.33
C GLY A 90 -22.34 16.67 -7.60
N GLU A 91 -22.02 17.76 -8.31
CA GLU A 91 -22.33 19.11 -7.84
C GLU A 91 -23.83 19.28 -7.59
N GLY A 92 -24.16 20.07 -6.57
CA GLY A 92 -25.53 20.29 -6.09
C GLY A 92 -25.86 19.50 -4.83
N ILE A 93 -25.13 18.43 -4.51
CA ILE A 93 -25.24 17.75 -3.23
C ILE A 93 -24.66 18.65 -2.14
N THR A 94 -25.43 18.93 -1.09
CA THR A 94 -25.04 19.86 -0.02
C THR A 94 -24.61 19.14 1.25
N GLU A 95 -25.19 17.98 1.54
CA GLU A 95 -24.98 17.25 2.79
C GLU A 95 -25.00 15.74 2.54
N ILE A 96 -24.13 15.01 3.25
CA ILE A 96 -24.03 13.56 3.17
C ILE A 96 -24.44 12.94 4.52
N GLY A 97 -25.57 12.25 4.53
CA GLY A 97 -26.16 11.64 5.72
C GLY A 97 -25.34 10.50 6.33
N THR A 98 -25.68 10.23 7.59
CA THR A 98 -25.13 9.17 8.44
C THR A 98 -25.23 7.81 7.75
N ASN A 99 -24.17 7.00 7.82
CA ASN A 99 -24.08 5.65 7.23
C ASN A 99 -24.30 5.54 5.71
N ALA A 100 -24.34 6.64 4.94
CA ALA A 100 -24.66 6.57 3.51
C ALA A 100 -23.74 5.58 2.77
N PHE A 101 -22.44 5.69 2.94
CA PHE A 101 -21.45 4.90 2.23
C PHE A 101 -20.54 4.06 3.14
N SER A 102 -20.85 3.90 4.44
CA SER A 102 -19.98 3.17 5.38
C SER A 102 -19.72 1.71 5.05
N ALA A 103 -20.61 1.07 4.29
CA ALA A 103 -20.42 -0.30 3.82
C ALA A 103 -19.59 -0.43 2.54
N VAL A 104 -19.29 0.69 1.85
CA VAL A 104 -18.57 0.71 0.57
C VAL A 104 -17.09 1.00 0.82
N GLU A 105 -16.24 0.04 0.51
CA GLU A 105 -14.79 0.11 0.76
C GLU A 105 -14.03 0.66 -0.45
N VAL A 106 -14.12 1.96 -0.67
CA VAL A 106 -13.30 2.68 -1.66
C VAL A 106 -12.16 3.42 -0.98
N GLY A 107 -10.98 3.45 -1.60
CA GLY A 107 -9.80 4.12 -1.01
C GLY A 107 -9.93 5.64 -0.90
N ARG A 108 -10.79 6.26 -1.73
CA ARG A 108 -11.04 7.69 -1.70
C ARG A 108 -12.37 8.09 -2.31
N VAL A 109 -12.82 9.30 -1.99
CA VAL A 109 -13.96 9.96 -2.64
C VAL A 109 -13.66 11.46 -2.80
N VAL A 110 -13.87 12.00 -4.01
CA VAL A 110 -13.86 13.45 -4.22
C VAL A 110 -15.18 14.03 -3.74
N ILE A 111 -15.09 14.97 -2.81
CA ILE A 111 -16.22 15.70 -2.27
C ILE A 111 -16.39 16.97 -3.09
N PRO A 112 -17.50 17.14 -3.84
CA PRO A 112 -17.71 18.29 -4.71
C PRO A 112 -17.84 19.59 -3.90
N ARG A 113 -17.67 20.73 -4.58
CA ARG A 113 -17.63 22.06 -3.92
C ARG A 113 -18.93 22.41 -3.23
N SER A 114 -20.04 21.86 -3.68
CA SER A 114 -21.35 22.10 -3.10
C SER A 114 -21.57 21.45 -1.72
N VAL A 115 -20.78 20.44 -1.34
CA VAL A 115 -20.97 19.74 -0.05
C VAL A 115 -20.36 20.56 1.08
N THR A 116 -21.17 20.87 2.10
CA THR A 116 -20.75 21.63 3.27
C THR A 116 -20.67 20.77 4.54
N THR A 117 -21.39 19.65 4.60
CA THR A 117 -21.46 18.79 5.79
C THR A 117 -21.47 17.30 5.44
N ILE A 118 -20.70 16.51 6.19
CA ILE A 118 -20.65 15.05 6.13
C ILE A 118 -20.87 14.50 7.54
N TYR A 119 -21.98 13.80 7.73
CA TYR A 119 -22.40 13.29 9.04
C TYR A 119 -21.68 12.00 9.43
N THR A 120 -21.86 11.60 10.70
CA THR A 120 -21.16 10.49 11.35
C THR A 120 -21.20 9.21 10.54
N ASP A 121 -20.06 8.53 10.44
CA ASP A 121 -19.91 7.25 9.73
C ASP A 121 -20.47 7.28 8.30
N ALA A 122 -20.44 8.43 7.62
CA ALA A 122 -20.93 8.50 6.25
C ALA A 122 -20.08 7.67 5.28
N PHE A 123 -18.78 7.46 5.57
CA PHE A 123 -17.86 6.68 4.75
C PHE A 123 -17.13 5.63 5.59
N SER A 124 -16.53 4.64 4.92
CA SER A 124 -15.69 3.62 5.55
C SER A 124 -14.42 4.24 6.16
N ASP A 125 -13.91 3.65 7.24
CA ASP A 125 -12.65 4.07 7.91
C ASP A 125 -11.41 4.02 6.98
N ASN A 126 -11.53 3.28 5.88
CA ASN A 126 -10.48 3.15 4.86
C ASN A 126 -10.61 4.19 3.73
N THR A 127 -11.63 5.04 3.74
CA THR A 127 -11.86 6.05 2.70
C THR A 127 -11.25 7.40 3.08
N VAL A 128 -10.42 7.95 2.19
CA VAL A 128 -9.91 9.33 2.31
C VAL A 128 -10.81 10.30 1.55
N LEU A 129 -11.27 11.36 2.21
CA LEU A 129 -12.14 12.38 1.61
C LEU A 129 -11.31 13.50 1.01
N TYR A 130 -11.44 13.70 -0.30
CA TYR A 130 -10.73 14.72 -1.07
C TYR A 130 -11.61 15.96 -1.15
N LEU A 131 -11.35 16.93 -0.28
CA LEU A 131 -12.19 18.13 -0.08
C LEU A 131 -11.67 19.29 -0.93
N TYR A 132 -12.57 20.06 -1.55
CA TYR A 132 -12.20 21.32 -2.23
C TYR A 132 -12.08 22.54 -1.31
N GLY A 133 -12.48 22.42 -0.04
CA GLY A 133 -12.51 23.52 0.92
C GLY A 133 -12.99 23.06 2.28
N ASP A 134 -13.51 24.00 3.07
CA ASP A 134 -13.97 23.76 4.44
C ASP A 134 -15.30 22.99 4.44
N VAL A 135 -15.23 21.69 4.73
CA VAL A 135 -16.38 20.81 4.90
C VAL A 135 -16.44 20.38 6.37
N ALA A 136 -17.59 20.52 7.02
CA ALA A 136 -17.81 19.99 8.35
C ALA A 136 -17.88 18.46 8.29
N VAL A 137 -16.79 17.78 8.65
CA VAL A 137 -16.68 16.32 8.65
C VAL A 137 -16.79 15.75 10.06
N TYR A 138 -17.29 14.53 10.17
CA TYR A 138 -17.34 13.79 11.42
C TYR A 138 -15.94 13.49 11.98
N ALA A 139 -15.87 13.32 13.31
CA ALA A 139 -14.61 13.04 13.99
C ALA A 139 -14.00 11.71 13.50
N GLY A 140 -12.69 11.73 13.24
CA GLY A 140 -11.96 10.56 12.74
C GLY A 140 -11.94 10.41 11.22
N ALA A 141 -12.68 11.25 10.47
CA ALA A 141 -12.61 11.25 9.01
C ALA A 141 -11.19 11.61 8.52
N LYS A 142 -10.65 10.79 7.62
CA LYS A 142 -9.39 11.07 6.92
C LYS A 142 -9.68 12.03 5.77
N THR A 143 -9.01 13.18 5.74
CA THR A 143 -9.27 14.22 4.74
C THR A 143 -7.97 14.69 4.09
N LEU A 144 -8.07 15.09 2.82
CA LEU A 144 -7.06 15.87 2.11
C LEU A 144 -7.72 17.12 1.54
N LEU A 145 -7.03 18.25 1.58
CA LEU A 145 -7.49 19.53 1.03
C LEU A 145 -6.98 19.74 -0.40
N TYR A 146 -7.80 20.33 -1.25
CA TYR A 146 -7.40 20.64 -2.61
C TYR A 146 -6.34 21.74 -2.62
N SER A 147 -5.26 21.55 -3.37
CA SER A 147 -4.31 22.59 -3.71
C SER A 147 -3.88 22.45 -5.16
N GLU A 148 -4.08 23.49 -5.96
CA GLU A 148 -3.65 23.49 -7.37
C GLU A 148 -2.12 23.42 -7.50
N THR A 149 -1.42 24.11 -6.61
CA THR A 149 0.04 24.16 -6.56
C THR A 149 0.58 23.30 -5.44
N GLU A 150 1.85 22.87 -5.55
CA GLU A 150 2.50 22.06 -4.52
C GLU A 150 2.52 22.79 -3.17
N PRO A 151 1.93 22.18 -2.11
CA PRO A 151 1.94 22.77 -0.78
C PRO A 151 3.21 22.43 -0.01
N SER A 152 3.55 23.25 0.98
CA SER A 152 4.72 23.04 1.85
C SER A 152 4.48 22.03 2.99
N ALA A 153 3.29 21.43 3.07
CA ALA A 153 2.89 20.49 4.09
C ALA A 153 2.11 19.32 3.47
N ASP A 154 2.09 18.19 4.18
CA ASP A 154 1.23 17.05 3.82
C ASP A 154 -0.26 17.39 3.99
N GLY A 155 -1.14 16.51 3.52
CA GLY A 155 -2.58 16.66 3.71
C GLY A 155 -3.32 17.29 2.54
N TYR A 156 -2.74 17.29 1.34
CA TYR A 156 -3.34 17.90 0.16
C TYR A 156 -3.47 16.93 -1.03
N TRP A 157 -4.30 17.30 -1.99
CA TRP A 157 -4.50 16.59 -3.26
C TRP A 157 -4.70 17.57 -4.43
N HIS A 158 -4.54 17.08 -5.66
CA HIS A 158 -4.75 17.84 -6.91
C HIS A 158 -5.23 16.94 -8.05
N PHE A 159 -5.49 17.51 -9.23
CA PHE A 159 -5.70 16.71 -10.44
C PHE A 159 -4.41 16.58 -11.25
N VAL A 160 -4.13 15.36 -11.70
CA VAL A 160 -3.14 15.03 -12.73
C VAL A 160 -3.87 14.32 -13.85
N ASP A 161 -3.89 14.90 -15.05
CA ASP A 161 -4.57 14.36 -16.23
C ASP A 161 -6.04 13.96 -15.96
N GLY A 162 -6.76 14.80 -15.21
CA GLY A 162 -8.17 14.59 -14.86
C GLY A 162 -8.41 13.51 -13.79
N LYS A 163 -7.35 12.93 -13.21
CA LYS A 163 -7.45 12.02 -12.07
C LYS A 163 -7.07 12.76 -10.79
N PRO A 164 -7.84 12.63 -9.71
CA PRO A 164 -7.39 13.15 -8.43
C PRO A 164 -6.11 12.39 -8.04
N GLU A 165 -5.18 13.03 -7.35
CA GLU A 165 -3.94 12.43 -6.84
C GLU A 165 -3.56 13.16 -5.55
N LYS A 166 -3.01 12.42 -4.56
CA LYS A 166 -2.49 13.01 -3.33
C LYS A 166 -1.21 13.80 -3.65
N TRP A 167 -1.04 14.97 -3.03
CA TRP A 167 0.25 15.64 -2.99
C TRP A 167 1.18 14.92 -2.05
N GLY A 168 2.37 14.59 -2.55
CA GLY A 168 3.40 13.92 -1.76
C GLY A 168 3.13 12.44 -1.53
N ILE A 169 4.20 11.67 -1.39
CA ILE A 169 4.12 10.32 -0.84
C ILE A 169 5.01 10.17 0.39
N LYS A 170 4.54 9.46 1.40
CA LYS A 170 5.32 9.16 2.61
C LYS A 170 5.81 7.73 2.55
N VAL A 171 7.13 7.56 2.61
CA VAL A 171 7.78 6.26 2.50
C VAL A 171 8.62 5.93 3.74
N LEU A 172 8.66 4.65 4.11
CA LEU A 172 9.50 4.15 5.18
C LEU A 172 10.42 3.04 4.69
N PHE A 173 11.73 3.25 4.82
CA PHE A 173 12.74 2.22 4.60
C PHE A 173 13.04 1.48 5.91
N ILE A 174 12.83 0.16 5.92
CA ILE A 174 13.18 -0.72 7.05
C ILE A 174 14.27 -1.67 6.57
N GLY A 175 15.45 -1.60 7.20
CA GLY A 175 16.59 -2.36 6.72
C GLY A 175 17.83 -2.27 7.61
N ASN A 176 18.99 -2.54 7.02
CA ASN A 176 20.26 -2.57 7.73
C ASN A 176 21.32 -1.79 6.95
N SER A 177 22.59 -2.20 7.04
CA SER A 177 23.70 -1.54 6.38
C SER A 177 23.54 -1.48 4.86
N PHE A 178 22.79 -2.39 4.24
CA PHE A 178 22.48 -2.31 2.79
C PHE A 178 21.43 -1.26 2.45
N THR A 179 20.86 -0.61 3.46
CA THR A 179 19.94 0.52 3.33
C THR A 179 20.60 1.84 3.78
N PHE A 180 21.28 1.89 4.94
CA PHE A 180 21.79 3.17 5.45
C PHE A 180 23.15 3.60 4.90
N TYR A 181 23.99 2.68 4.41
CA TYR A 181 25.28 3.07 3.84
C TYR A 181 25.07 3.98 2.64
N SER A 182 25.84 5.07 2.61
CA SER A 182 25.76 6.11 1.58
C SER A 182 24.37 6.76 1.46
N ASN A 183 23.53 6.64 2.50
CA ASN A 183 22.22 7.29 2.63
C ASN A 183 21.25 7.02 1.45
N ILE A 184 21.02 5.73 1.10
CA ILE A 184 20.08 5.36 0.02
C ILE A 184 18.69 6.02 0.18
N PRO A 185 18.06 6.07 1.38
CA PRO A 185 16.79 6.77 1.55
C PRO A 185 16.88 8.26 1.20
N GLY A 186 17.95 8.96 1.58
CA GLY A 186 18.15 10.36 1.20
C GLY A 186 18.33 10.55 -0.30
N ILE A 187 19.11 9.69 -0.96
CA ILE A 187 19.29 9.72 -2.42
C ILE A 187 17.97 9.46 -3.15
N PHE A 188 17.13 8.55 -2.63
CA PHE A 188 15.76 8.34 -3.14
C PHE A 188 14.94 9.64 -3.09
N GLY A 189 15.03 10.39 -1.98
CA GLY A 189 14.36 11.68 -1.81
C GLY A 189 14.80 12.72 -2.85
N GLU A 190 16.11 12.88 -3.04
CA GLU A 190 16.66 13.82 -4.01
C GLU A 190 16.33 13.44 -5.46
N LEU A 191 16.36 12.14 -5.81
CA LEU A 191 15.97 11.66 -7.13
C LEU A 191 14.49 11.93 -7.41
N ALA A 192 13.61 11.69 -6.44
CA ALA A 192 12.19 11.94 -6.55
C ALA A 192 11.91 13.44 -6.75
N LYS A 193 12.51 14.29 -5.91
CA LYS A 193 12.41 15.75 -6.02
C LYS A 193 12.93 16.25 -7.37
N GLY A 194 14.06 15.73 -7.83
CA GLY A 194 14.63 16.07 -9.12
C GLY A 194 13.75 15.66 -10.31
N ALA A 195 12.80 14.76 -10.11
CA ALA A 195 11.78 14.36 -11.07
C ALA A 195 10.41 15.04 -10.83
N GLY A 196 10.36 16.07 -9.99
CA GLY A 196 9.13 16.81 -9.67
C GLY A 196 8.14 16.02 -8.79
N LYS A 197 8.63 15.07 -7.99
CA LYS A 197 7.82 14.33 -7.02
C LYS A 197 8.13 14.80 -5.60
N ASN A 198 7.08 15.17 -4.88
CA ASN A 198 7.18 15.43 -3.45
C ASN A 198 7.20 14.09 -2.69
N VAL A 199 8.19 13.89 -1.83
CA VAL A 199 8.32 12.67 -1.02
C VAL A 199 8.79 13.00 0.39
N THR A 200 8.11 12.42 1.38
CA THR A 200 8.57 12.39 2.76
C THR A 200 9.24 11.03 2.99
N VAL A 201 10.53 11.03 3.29
CA VAL A 201 11.32 9.79 3.43
C VAL A 201 11.74 9.61 4.88
N GLU A 202 11.38 8.46 5.44
CA GLU A 202 11.84 8.02 6.74
C GLU A 202 12.56 6.69 6.66
N SER A 203 13.35 6.37 7.69
CA SER A 203 13.97 5.05 7.79
C SER A 203 14.12 4.58 9.23
N VAL A 204 14.05 3.25 9.42
CA VAL A 204 14.47 2.57 10.65
C VAL A 204 15.48 1.51 10.25
N THR A 205 16.74 1.77 10.55
CA THR A 205 17.83 0.89 10.13
C THR A 205 18.77 0.54 11.25
N ASN A 206 19.24 -0.71 11.29
CA ASN A 206 20.30 -1.13 12.20
C ASN A 206 21.23 -2.17 11.55
N GLY A 207 22.53 -2.09 11.83
CA GLY A 207 23.51 -3.03 11.28
C GLY A 207 23.15 -4.48 11.62
N SER A 208 23.25 -5.38 10.63
CA SER A 208 22.94 -6.82 10.77
C SER A 208 21.51 -7.18 11.16
N TRP A 209 20.57 -6.22 11.24
CA TRP A 209 19.20 -6.55 11.60
C TRP A 209 18.50 -7.33 10.50
N THR A 210 17.57 -8.17 10.96
CA THR A 210 16.71 -9.00 10.12
C THR A 210 15.27 -8.52 10.23
N LEU A 211 14.44 -8.83 9.24
CA LEU A 211 13.02 -8.48 9.30
C LEU A 211 12.30 -9.17 10.48
N SER A 212 12.78 -10.32 10.93
CA SER A 212 12.22 -10.97 12.14
C SER A 212 12.45 -10.13 13.40
N LYS A 213 13.60 -9.45 13.51
CA LYS A 213 13.86 -8.53 14.63
C LYS A 213 13.02 -7.26 14.52
N PHE A 214 12.88 -6.71 13.31
CA PHE A 214 12.01 -5.54 13.11
C PHE A 214 10.53 -5.83 13.38
N ALA A 215 10.09 -7.08 13.19
CA ALA A 215 8.72 -7.48 13.52
C ALA A 215 8.47 -7.60 15.04
N ASP A 216 9.51 -7.87 15.83
CA ASP A 216 9.43 -8.07 17.27
C ASP A 216 9.39 -6.73 18.03
N LYS A 217 8.25 -6.40 18.63
CA LYS A 217 8.09 -5.14 19.39
C LYS A 217 8.93 -5.08 20.67
N THR A 218 9.52 -6.20 21.10
CA THR A 218 10.40 -6.27 22.28
C THR A 218 11.86 -6.04 21.91
N ASP A 219 12.22 -6.16 20.63
CA ASP A 219 13.52 -5.73 20.10
C ASP A 219 13.57 -4.19 20.06
N GLU A 220 14.74 -3.60 20.32
CA GLU A 220 14.90 -2.14 20.37
C GLU A 220 14.47 -1.45 19.06
N TYR A 221 14.85 -2.00 17.91
CA TYR A 221 14.51 -1.42 16.62
C TYR A 221 13.16 -1.91 16.11
N GLY A 222 12.72 -3.11 16.50
CA GLY A 222 11.35 -3.53 16.27
C GLY A 222 10.31 -2.68 17.05
N ALA A 223 10.66 -2.18 18.23
CA ALA A 223 9.88 -1.19 18.96
C ALA A 223 9.81 0.16 18.21
N LYS A 224 10.92 0.61 17.60
CA LYS A 224 10.94 1.83 16.76
C LYS A 224 10.05 1.68 15.53
N VAL A 225 10.10 0.53 14.85
CA VAL A 225 9.20 0.20 13.74
C VAL A 225 7.75 0.19 14.23
N HIS A 226 7.47 -0.47 15.35
CA HIS A 226 6.12 -0.52 15.90
C HIS A 226 5.57 0.89 16.18
N ALA A 227 6.34 1.75 16.85
CA ALA A 227 5.96 3.12 17.14
C ALA A 227 5.66 3.93 15.87
N LYS A 228 6.49 3.81 14.83
CA LYS A 228 6.26 4.45 13.52
C LYS A 228 4.96 3.98 12.88
N LEU A 229 4.71 2.67 12.86
CA LEU A 229 3.53 2.08 12.24
C LEU A 229 2.23 2.34 12.99
N THR A 230 2.26 2.57 14.31
CA THR A 230 1.06 2.84 15.11
C THR A 230 0.83 4.33 15.40
N ALA A 231 1.76 5.21 15.03
CA ALA A 231 1.62 6.64 15.25
C ALA A 231 0.45 7.20 14.42
N ASN A 232 0.48 6.97 13.10
CA ASN A 232 -0.56 7.36 12.14
C ASN A 232 -0.65 6.31 11.03
N ASP A 233 -1.83 6.14 10.45
CA ASP A 233 -2.07 5.38 9.20
C ASP A 233 -1.82 6.30 7.99
N ASP A 234 -0.56 6.66 7.75
CA ASP A 234 -0.16 7.70 6.79
C ASP A 234 0.99 7.33 5.84
N TYR A 235 1.54 6.11 5.92
CA TYR A 235 2.52 5.64 4.94
C TYR A 235 1.84 5.17 3.66
N ASP A 236 2.34 5.64 2.52
CA ASP A 236 1.90 5.20 1.19
C ASP A 236 2.71 4.00 0.71
N ALA A 237 3.99 3.91 1.10
CA ALA A 237 4.86 2.79 0.77
C ALA A 237 5.85 2.43 1.89
N ILE A 238 6.01 1.14 2.15
CA ILE A 238 7.01 0.62 3.08
C ILE A 238 7.92 -0.35 2.36
N ILE A 239 9.23 -0.11 2.47
CA ILE A 239 10.29 -0.86 1.81
C ILE A 239 10.96 -1.76 2.85
N LEU A 240 10.95 -3.07 2.61
CA LEU A 240 11.49 -4.08 3.51
C LEU A 240 12.76 -4.71 2.93
N GLN A 241 13.87 -4.53 3.63
CA GLN A 241 15.16 -5.14 3.30
C GLN A 241 15.58 -6.10 4.42
N ASP A 242 15.66 -7.40 4.13
CA ASP A 242 16.21 -8.38 5.09
C ASP A 242 17.73 -8.51 4.95
N GLN A 243 18.37 -9.18 5.91
CA GLN A 243 19.82 -9.38 5.93
C GLN A 243 20.33 -10.03 4.62
N SER A 244 21.46 -9.52 4.14
CA SER A 244 21.97 -9.70 2.77
C SER A 244 22.20 -11.14 2.29
N THR A 245 22.42 -12.08 3.21
CA THR A 245 22.63 -13.51 2.90
C THR A 245 21.46 -14.38 3.29
N ARG A 246 20.54 -13.86 4.11
CA ARG A 246 19.44 -14.60 4.73
C ARG A 246 18.50 -15.29 3.73
N PRO A 247 18.17 -14.72 2.55
CA PRO A 247 17.37 -15.42 1.55
C PRO A 247 17.94 -16.80 1.19
N LEU A 248 19.28 -16.94 1.20
CA LEU A 248 19.96 -18.20 0.86
C LEU A 248 20.39 -18.99 2.10
N ALA A 249 20.90 -18.31 3.13
CA ALA A 249 21.45 -18.94 4.33
C ALA A 249 20.39 -19.39 5.34
N ASN A 250 19.24 -18.73 5.39
CA ASN A 250 18.12 -19.05 6.28
C ASN A 250 16.78 -18.62 5.66
N LYS A 251 16.38 -19.36 4.62
CA LYS A 251 15.14 -19.11 3.87
C LYS A 251 13.89 -19.09 4.76
N THR A 252 13.79 -20.00 5.73
CA THR A 252 12.65 -20.04 6.66
C THR A 252 12.54 -18.75 7.48
N GLY A 253 13.65 -18.27 8.03
CA GLY A 253 13.69 -17.01 8.78
C GLY A 253 13.43 -15.79 7.91
N PHE A 254 13.91 -15.80 6.68
CA PHE A 254 13.65 -14.75 5.69
C PHE A 254 12.15 -14.63 5.38
N VAL A 255 11.50 -15.74 5.00
CA VAL A 255 10.07 -15.75 4.67
C VAL A 255 9.21 -15.42 5.90
N SER A 256 9.53 -15.96 7.08
CA SER A 256 8.76 -15.67 8.29
C SER A 256 8.89 -14.20 8.72
N GLY A 257 10.08 -13.61 8.59
CA GLY A 257 10.30 -12.18 8.84
C GLY A 257 9.47 -11.29 7.91
N ILE A 258 9.44 -11.59 6.61
CA ILE A 258 8.61 -10.87 5.63
C ILE A 258 7.13 -10.96 5.99
N LYS A 259 6.62 -12.15 6.29
CA LYS A 259 5.20 -12.35 6.63
C LYS A 259 4.81 -11.61 7.90
N ALA A 260 5.64 -11.67 8.94
CA ALA A 260 5.37 -10.99 10.21
C ALA A 260 5.35 -9.45 10.03
N MET A 261 6.27 -8.92 9.21
CA MET A 261 6.26 -7.50 8.85
C MET A 261 5.02 -7.12 8.03
N ALA A 262 4.65 -7.94 7.03
CA ALA A 262 3.46 -7.68 6.23
C ALA A 262 2.17 -7.67 7.05
N GLU A 263 2.02 -8.60 8.01
CA GLU A 263 0.89 -8.62 8.94
C GLU A 263 0.84 -7.35 9.81
N LYS A 264 1.99 -6.94 10.36
CA LYS A 264 2.09 -5.70 11.14
C LYS A 264 1.73 -4.46 10.30
N ILE A 265 2.19 -4.40 9.06
CA ILE A 265 1.88 -3.29 8.14
C ILE A 265 0.39 -3.30 7.79
N ASN A 266 -0.18 -4.42 7.33
CA ASN A 266 -1.59 -4.49 6.92
C ASN A 266 -2.57 -4.22 8.08
N SER A 267 -2.17 -4.56 9.31
CA SER A 267 -2.98 -4.27 10.50
C SER A 267 -2.98 -2.79 10.88
N THR A 268 -1.98 -2.00 10.47
CA THR A 268 -1.76 -0.61 10.93
C THR A 268 -1.82 0.45 9.82
N GLN A 269 -1.47 0.09 8.59
CA GLN A 269 -1.35 0.98 7.43
C GLN A 269 -2.27 0.49 6.31
N LYS A 270 -3.50 1.00 6.24
CA LYS A 270 -4.59 0.41 5.45
C LYS A 270 -4.47 0.62 3.95
N SER A 271 -3.81 1.71 3.54
CA SER A 271 -3.58 2.05 2.13
C SER A 271 -2.13 1.87 1.69
N CYS A 272 -1.27 1.34 2.56
CA CYS A 272 0.15 1.22 2.30
C CYS A 272 0.48 0.06 1.34
N ARG A 273 1.35 0.32 0.37
CA ARG A 273 1.93 -0.71 -0.50
C ARG A 273 3.24 -1.24 0.10
N ILE A 274 3.38 -2.55 0.14
CA ILE A 274 4.61 -3.19 0.61
C ILE A 274 5.54 -3.46 -0.57
N TYR A 275 6.80 -3.06 -0.42
CA TYR A 275 7.87 -3.31 -1.37
C TYR A 275 8.96 -4.15 -0.71
N LEU A 276 9.45 -5.17 -1.41
CA LEU A 276 10.61 -5.94 -0.97
C LEU A 276 11.86 -5.47 -1.72
N TYR A 277 12.91 -5.12 -0.97
CA TYR A 277 14.20 -4.69 -1.51
C TYR A 277 15.07 -5.92 -1.76
N ALA A 278 15.07 -6.40 -3.01
CA ALA A 278 15.94 -7.48 -3.45
C ALA A 278 17.38 -6.98 -3.67
N THR A 279 18.28 -7.37 -2.75
CA THR A 279 19.68 -6.92 -2.71
C THR A 279 20.56 -7.61 -3.78
N TRP A 280 21.84 -7.25 -3.82
CA TRP A 280 22.84 -7.76 -4.75
C TRP A 280 23.68 -8.92 -4.21
N GLY A 281 24.39 -9.61 -5.10
CA GLY A 281 25.47 -10.52 -4.76
C GLY A 281 26.78 -9.79 -4.45
N PHE A 282 27.66 -10.42 -3.68
CA PHE A 282 28.98 -9.88 -3.30
C PHE A 282 29.99 -11.01 -3.09
N GLU A 283 31.28 -10.66 -3.19
CA GLU A 283 32.39 -11.60 -3.34
C GLU A 283 32.48 -12.63 -2.20
N GLU A 284 32.50 -12.14 -0.95
CA GLU A 284 32.75 -12.98 0.23
C GLU A 284 31.79 -14.17 0.32
N TYR A 285 30.49 -13.96 0.12
CA TYR A 285 29.49 -15.03 0.21
C TYR A 285 29.46 -15.89 -1.06
N ALA A 286 29.62 -15.27 -2.24
CA ALA A 286 29.61 -15.98 -3.51
C ALA A 286 30.74 -17.02 -3.57
N SER A 287 31.96 -16.60 -3.26
CA SER A 287 33.15 -17.46 -3.27
C SER A 287 33.10 -18.55 -2.20
N LYS A 288 32.63 -18.25 -0.98
CA LYS A 288 32.42 -19.26 0.08
C LYS A 288 31.42 -20.36 -0.32
N ASN A 289 30.53 -20.09 -1.27
CA ASN A 289 29.48 -21.02 -1.71
C ASN A 289 29.67 -21.49 -3.15
N ASN A 290 30.89 -21.37 -3.71
CA ASN A 290 31.24 -21.83 -5.06
C ASN A 290 30.28 -21.30 -6.14
N MET A 291 29.95 -20.01 -6.09
CA MET A 291 29.13 -19.34 -7.10
C MET A 291 29.71 -17.97 -7.44
N THR A 292 29.32 -17.44 -8.60
CA THR A 292 29.65 -16.07 -9.00
C THR A 292 28.70 -15.05 -8.36
N ILE A 293 29.12 -13.78 -8.30
CA ILE A 293 28.27 -12.66 -7.85
C ILE A 293 26.91 -12.62 -8.59
N PRO A 294 26.85 -12.71 -9.94
CA PRO A 294 25.59 -12.79 -10.67
C PRO A 294 24.72 -14.02 -10.31
N GLN A 295 25.33 -15.18 -10.06
CA GLN A 295 24.58 -16.38 -9.64
C GLN A 295 23.99 -16.23 -8.24
N MET A 296 24.73 -15.60 -7.32
CA MET A 296 24.22 -15.27 -5.98
C MET A 296 23.02 -14.33 -6.08
N GLU A 297 23.14 -13.25 -6.85
CA GLU A 297 22.04 -12.29 -7.06
C GLU A 297 20.81 -12.97 -7.66
N ALA A 298 20.97 -13.76 -8.71
CA ALA A 298 19.84 -14.42 -9.37
C ALA A 298 19.06 -15.33 -8.39
N LYS A 299 19.78 -16.03 -7.49
CA LYS A 299 19.16 -16.83 -6.42
C LYS A 299 18.45 -15.94 -5.39
N ILE A 300 19.07 -14.86 -4.93
CA ILE A 300 18.44 -13.90 -3.99
C ILE A 300 17.16 -13.32 -4.60
N ARG A 301 17.21 -12.88 -5.87
CA ARG A 301 16.07 -12.32 -6.58
C ARG A 301 14.91 -13.31 -6.72
N ALA A 302 15.20 -14.58 -6.98
CA ALA A 302 14.17 -15.62 -7.03
C ALA A 302 13.46 -15.80 -5.67
N GLU A 303 14.21 -15.74 -4.57
CA GLU A 303 13.63 -15.85 -3.22
C GLU A 303 12.75 -14.64 -2.86
N TYR A 304 13.19 -13.42 -3.18
CA TYR A 304 12.37 -12.22 -3.02
C TYR A 304 11.11 -12.24 -3.90
N ALA A 305 11.21 -12.71 -5.15
CA ALA A 305 10.05 -12.84 -6.03
C ALA A 305 9.02 -13.86 -5.50
N SER A 306 9.49 -14.98 -4.96
CA SER A 306 8.62 -15.98 -4.31
C SER A 306 7.91 -15.38 -3.09
N ALA A 307 8.65 -14.73 -2.19
CA ALA A 307 8.10 -14.13 -0.99
C ALA A 307 7.10 -13.00 -1.30
N ALA A 308 7.40 -12.16 -2.31
CA ALA A 308 6.51 -11.10 -2.75
C ALA A 308 5.16 -11.63 -3.23
N LYS A 309 5.17 -12.73 -4.00
CA LYS A 309 3.93 -13.40 -4.45
C LYS A 309 3.08 -13.89 -3.29
N GLU A 310 3.69 -14.38 -2.21
CA GLU A 310 2.97 -14.89 -1.04
C GLU A 310 2.24 -13.79 -0.26
N ILE A 311 2.75 -12.55 -0.26
CA ILE A 311 2.16 -11.44 0.50
C ILE A 311 1.52 -10.35 -0.38
N GLY A 312 1.51 -10.53 -1.70
CA GLY A 312 1.01 -9.52 -2.64
C GLY A 312 1.87 -8.25 -2.72
N ALA A 313 3.17 -8.35 -2.44
CA ALA A 313 4.10 -7.21 -2.49
C ALA A 313 4.73 -7.03 -3.89
N THR A 314 5.33 -5.87 -4.12
CA THR A 314 6.14 -5.57 -5.32
C THR A 314 7.63 -5.68 -4.97
N VAL A 315 8.48 -6.13 -5.91
CA VAL A 315 9.93 -6.26 -5.67
C VAL A 315 10.69 -5.10 -6.32
N CYS A 316 11.49 -4.38 -5.52
CA CYS A 316 12.53 -3.49 -6.00
C CYS A 316 13.75 -4.34 -6.38
N ASN A 317 13.91 -4.65 -7.67
CA ASN A 317 14.97 -5.53 -8.20
C ASN A 317 16.35 -4.85 -8.26
N VAL A 318 16.86 -4.37 -7.12
CA VAL A 318 18.14 -3.65 -7.05
C VAL A 318 19.30 -4.56 -7.48
N GLY A 319 19.30 -5.82 -7.01
CA GLY A 319 20.29 -6.82 -7.41
C GLY A 319 20.41 -6.97 -8.93
N LYS A 320 19.30 -7.01 -9.66
CA LYS A 320 19.29 -7.12 -11.13
C LYS A 320 20.04 -5.96 -11.79
N ALA A 321 19.84 -4.74 -11.30
CA ALA A 321 20.53 -3.56 -11.80
C ALA A 321 22.04 -3.60 -11.46
N PHE A 322 22.38 -4.01 -10.24
CA PHE A 322 23.77 -4.23 -9.83
C PHE A 322 24.48 -5.25 -10.72
N THR A 323 23.87 -6.41 -10.95
CA THR A 323 24.40 -7.45 -11.85
C THR A 323 24.67 -6.87 -13.24
N LYS A 324 23.74 -6.08 -13.79
CA LYS A 324 23.91 -5.48 -15.11
C LYS A 324 25.14 -4.57 -15.19
N VAL A 325 25.27 -3.62 -14.25
CA VAL A 325 26.41 -2.69 -14.22
C VAL A 325 27.71 -3.43 -13.94
N TYR A 326 27.71 -4.38 -13.00
CA TYR A 326 28.85 -5.23 -12.70
C TYR A 326 29.36 -6.00 -13.93
N THR A 327 28.46 -6.52 -14.78
CA THR A 327 28.84 -7.32 -15.95
C THR A 327 29.18 -6.49 -17.19
N GLU A 328 28.53 -5.35 -17.38
CA GLU A 328 28.63 -4.58 -18.64
C GLU A 328 29.48 -3.30 -18.48
N ASN A 329 29.63 -2.76 -17.27
CA ASN A 329 30.33 -1.51 -16.97
C ASN A 329 31.23 -1.69 -15.73
N ASN A 330 32.13 -2.68 -15.80
CA ASN A 330 32.97 -3.13 -14.69
C ASN A 330 33.96 -2.07 -14.15
N ASP A 331 34.22 -0.99 -14.89
CA ASP A 331 34.99 0.17 -14.42
C ASP A 331 34.25 0.99 -13.35
N ILE A 332 32.92 0.84 -13.23
CA ILE A 332 32.11 1.52 -12.22
C ILE A 332 32.09 0.68 -10.96
N ASN A 333 32.88 1.07 -9.95
CA ASN A 333 32.88 0.38 -8.66
C ASN A 333 31.57 0.60 -7.88
N LEU A 334 30.80 -0.47 -7.66
CA LEU A 334 29.53 -0.46 -6.91
C LEU A 334 29.69 -0.76 -5.42
N TYR A 335 30.89 -1.12 -4.95
CA TYR A 335 31.14 -1.60 -3.59
C TYR A 335 32.13 -0.71 -2.85
N TYR A 336 32.04 -0.62 -1.52
CA TYR A 336 33.15 -0.10 -0.71
C TYR A 336 34.37 -1.00 -0.89
N SER A 337 35.50 -0.41 -1.26
CA SER A 337 36.71 -1.16 -1.63
C SER A 337 37.30 -1.93 -0.47
N GLU A 338 37.01 -1.51 0.76
CA GLU A 338 37.51 -2.14 1.99
C GLU A 338 36.84 -3.48 2.30
N ASP A 339 35.59 -3.69 1.84
CA ASP A 339 34.82 -4.91 2.18
C ASP A 339 34.20 -5.63 0.98
N ASN A 340 34.21 -5.01 -0.21
CA ASN A 340 33.64 -5.56 -1.46
C ASN A 340 32.20 -6.08 -1.29
N LYS A 341 31.42 -5.43 -0.43
CA LYS A 341 30.08 -5.89 -0.02
C LYS A 341 29.08 -4.76 0.15
N HIS A 342 29.40 -3.74 0.94
CA HIS A 342 28.52 -2.58 1.17
C HIS A 342 28.54 -1.67 -0.06
N PRO A 343 27.44 -0.94 -0.34
CA PRO A 343 27.35 -0.18 -1.58
C PRO A 343 28.22 1.08 -1.51
N SER A 344 29.09 1.29 -2.50
CA SER A 344 29.74 2.59 -2.72
C SER A 344 28.67 3.67 -2.99
N TYR A 345 29.07 4.94 -3.13
CA TYR A 345 28.12 5.96 -3.54
C TYR A 345 27.45 5.64 -4.90
N ASN A 346 28.20 5.10 -5.87
CA ASN A 346 27.64 4.62 -7.15
C ASN A 346 26.62 3.50 -6.93
N GLY A 347 26.93 2.51 -6.09
CA GLY A 347 25.99 1.43 -5.76
C GLY A 347 24.72 1.95 -5.08
N ALA A 348 24.86 2.89 -4.15
CA ALA A 348 23.73 3.51 -3.45
C ALA A 348 22.87 4.36 -4.40
N PHE A 349 23.50 5.09 -5.32
CA PHE A 349 22.80 5.85 -6.36
C PHE A 349 22.01 4.95 -7.31
N LEU A 350 22.62 3.86 -7.78
CA LEU A 350 21.94 2.85 -8.60
C LEU A 350 20.75 2.23 -7.85
N SER A 351 20.96 1.88 -6.57
CA SER A 351 19.90 1.36 -5.70
C SER A 351 18.73 2.33 -5.61
N ALA A 352 19.01 3.61 -5.28
CA ALA A 352 17.97 4.64 -5.19
C ALA A 352 17.22 4.84 -6.51
N CYS A 353 17.91 4.78 -7.66
CA CYS A 353 17.29 4.85 -8.99
C CYS A 353 16.26 3.72 -9.20
N VAL A 354 16.58 2.49 -8.81
CA VAL A 354 15.63 1.36 -8.90
C VAL A 354 14.43 1.58 -7.96
N HIS A 355 14.68 2.09 -6.75
CA HIS A 355 13.61 2.37 -5.80
C HIS A 355 12.64 3.45 -6.30
N VAL A 356 13.11 4.61 -6.77
CA VAL A 356 12.21 5.66 -7.30
C VAL A 356 11.42 5.15 -8.50
N SER A 357 12.06 4.37 -9.38
CA SER A 357 11.40 3.80 -10.56
C SER A 357 10.28 2.83 -10.18
N THR A 358 10.54 1.95 -9.22
CA THR A 358 9.60 0.91 -8.80
C THR A 358 8.47 1.46 -7.95
N ILE A 359 8.78 2.39 -7.03
CA ILE A 359 7.83 2.88 -6.03
C ILE A 359 6.97 4.01 -6.60
N LEU A 360 7.57 4.94 -7.34
CA LEU A 360 6.89 6.11 -7.89
C LEU A 360 6.39 5.91 -9.33
N GLY A 361 6.82 4.83 -10.00
CA GLY A 361 6.52 4.60 -11.42
C GLY A 361 7.16 5.63 -12.35
N ILE A 362 8.23 6.31 -11.92
CA ILE A 362 8.90 7.35 -12.71
C ILE A 362 10.08 6.78 -13.50
N ASP A 363 10.37 7.38 -14.66
CA ASP A 363 11.63 7.13 -15.35
C ASP A 363 12.77 7.88 -14.60
N PRO A 364 13.78 7.18 -14.05
CA PRO A 364 14.82 7.81 -13.24
C PRO A 364 15.72 8.75 -14.04
N ARG A 365 15.70 8.64 -15.38
CA ARG A 365 16.45 9.52 -16.31
C ARG A 365 15.84 10.91 -16.41
N THR A 366 14.57 11.07 -16.02
CA THR A 366 13.89 12.38 -15.98
C THR A 366 14.29 13.22 -14.78
N SER A 367 14.88 12.61 -13.75
CA SER A 367 15.38 13.33 -12.59
C SER A 367 16.58 14.19 -12.95
N ASN A 368 16.55 15.47 -12.60
CA ASN A 368 17.69 16.38 -12.77
C ASN A 368 18.79 16.18 -11.70
N PHE A 369 18.55 15.38 -10.68
CA PHE A 369 19.53 15.05 -9.65
C PHE A 369 20.49 13.96 -10.16
N ASN A 370 21.78 14.27 -10.21
CA ASN A 370 22.82 13.37 -10.74
C ASN A 370 23.74 12.79 -9.66
N GLY A 371 23.39 12.93 -8.38
CA GLY A 371 24.20 12.48 -7.25
C GLY A 371 25.13 13.57 -6.68
N SER A 372 26.02 13.18 -5.77
CA SER A 372 27.03 14.06 -5.18
C SER A 372 28.20 14.30 -6.14
N SER A 373 29.21 15.04 -5.69
CA SER A 373 30.47 15.22 -6.44
C SER A 373 31.28 13.93 -6.65
N GLU A 374 30.89 12.81 -6.04
CA GLU A 374 31.56 11.51 -6.17
C GLU A 374 31.20 10.77 -7.47
N ILE A 375 30.15 11.19 -8.16
CA ILE A 375 29.65 10.56 -9.40
C ILE A 375 29.71 11.56 -10.56
N THR A 376 30.29 11.15 -11.68
CA THR A 376 30.29 11.99 -12.89
C THR A 376 28.92 11.95 -13.59
N PRO A 377 28.54 12.98 -14.36
CA PRO A 377 27.29 12.94 -15.13
C PRO A 377 27.15 11.72 -16.04
N GLU A 378 28.25 11.25 -16.62
CA GLU A 378 28.29 10.07 -17.48
C GLU A 378 27.98 8.80 -16.69
N VAL A 379 28.60 8.63 -15.52
CA VAL A 379 28.32 7.50 -14.62
C VAL A 379 26.86 7.57 -14.13
N ALA A 380 26.37 8.74 -13.74
CA ALA A 380 24.98 8.92 -13.33
C ALA A 380 23.99 8.52 -14.43
N ALA A 381 24.26 8.90 -15.69
CA ALA A 381 23.43 8.53 -16.83
C ALA A 381 23.41 7.00 -17.05
N ILE A 382 24.57 6.34 -16.96
CA ILE A 382 24.69 4.88 -17.06
C ILE A 382 23.88 4.20 -15.96
N LEU A 383 24.01 4.64 -14.71
CA LEU A 383 23.31 4.03 -13.58
C LEU A 383 21.78 4.24 -13.67
N LYS A 384 21.33 5.44 -14.06
CA LYS A 384 19.90 5.71 -14.33
C LYS A 384 19.36 4.81 -15.44
N GLN A 385 20.12 4.62 -16.51
CA GLN A 385 19.72 3.74 -17.61
C GLN A 385 19.66 2.26 -17.19
N ALA A 386 20.62 1.80 -16.39
CA ALA A 386 20.62 0.44 -15.85
C ALA A 386 19.40 0.20 -14.94
N ALA A 387 19.06 1.17 -14.08
CA ALA A 387 17.85 1.12 -13.25
C ALA A 387 16.57 1.11 -14.09
N TYR A 388 16.47 1.99 -15.10
CA TYR A 388 15.33 2.01 -16.03
C TYR A 388 15.11 0.65 -16.67
N ASN A 389 16.17 0.05 -17.22
CA ASN A 389 16.11 -1.27 -17.86
C ASN A 389 15.75 -2.39 -16.85
N ALA A 390 16.17 -2.27 -15.59
CA ALA A 390 15.85 -3.26 -14.58
C ALA A 390 14.34 -3.30 -14.26
N VAL A 391 13.67 -2.14 -14.32
CA VAL A 391 12.28 -1.94 -13.90
C VAL A 391 11.28 -1.96 -15.06
N PHE A 392 11.60 -1.30 -16.18
CA PHE A 392 10.69 -1.11 -17.32
C PHE A 392 11.07 -1.91 -18.57
N GLY A 393 12.28 -2.48 -18.60
CA GLY A 393 12.85 -3.17 -19.77
C GLY A 393 12.83 -4.69 -19.69
#